data_AF-A0A9D1YAY2-F1
#
_entry.id   AF-A0A9D1YAY2-F1
#
_cell.length_a   1.000
_cell.length_b   1.000
_cell.length_c   1.000
_cell.angle_alpha   90.00
_cell.angle_beta   90.00
_cell.angle_gamma   90.00
#
_symmetry.space_group_name_H-M   'P 1'
#
loop_
_entity.id
_entity.type
_entity.pdbx_description
1 polymer ?
#
loop_
_entity_poly.entity_id
_entity_poly.type
_entity_poly.pdbx_seq_one_letter_code
_entity_poly.pdbx_strand_id
1 'polypeptide(L)'
;MALAAVGFVLGLAALPFLPGDVPRQWNNGQVVATMPKLCLLLVPVIQLAVTMTVRTVLGAQVKKAPALTGVARVLSTVVAVVCLVLEACILLTAWGAALPVEGVLLGALVLGGLCVLAAPIACMLRDMKRGG
;
A
#
# COMPACT_ATOMS: atom_id res chain seq x y z
N MET A 1 3.66 0.11 -10.21
CA MET A 1 2.94 -0.39 -11.40
C MET A 1 2.44 -1.81 -11.18
N ALA A 2 3.32 -2.81 -11.08
CA ALA A 2 2.91 -4.22 -10.90
C ALA A 2 1.93 -4.43 -9.72
N LEU A 3 2.22 -3.85 -8.55
CA LEU A 3 1.37 -3.96 -7.36
C LEU A 3 -0.05 -3.37 -7.56
N ALA A 4 -0.18 -2.27 -8.31
CA ALA A 4 -1.49 -1.69 -8.61
C ALA A 4 -2.27 -2.54 -9.60
N ALA A 5 -1.59 -3.16 -10.58
CA ALA A 5 -2.20 -4.11 -11.50
C ALA A 5 -2.68 -5.37 -10.77
N VAL A 6 -1.91 -5.86 -9.79
CA VAL A 6 -2.32 -6.98 -8.92
C VAL A 6 -3.59 -6.62 -8.15
N GLY A 7 -3.64 -5.44 -7.51
CA GLY A 7 -4.86 -4.98 -6.81
C GLY A 7 -6.06 -4.92 -7.75
N PHE A 8 -5.88 -4.31 -8.93
CA PHE A 8 -6.95 -4.22 -9.92
C PHE A 8 -7.46 -5.59 -10.41
N VAL A 9 -6.56 -6.55 -10.67
CA VAL A 9 -6.94 -7.91 -11.08
C VAL A 9 -7.65 -8.64 -9.96
N LEU A 10 -7.18 -8.52 -8.71
CA LEU A 10 -7.83 -9.12 -7.55
C LEU A 10 -9.23 -8.53 -7.30
N GLY A 11 -9.36 -7.20 -7.37
CA GLY A 11 -10.65 -6.51 -7.24
C GLY A 11 -11.64 -6.92 -8.33
N LEU A 12 -11.19 -7.04 -9.59
CA LEU A 12 -12.01 -7.54 -10.69
C LEU A 12 -12.41 -9.00 -10.53
N ALA A 13 -11.49 -9.87 -10.11
CA ALA A 13 -11.77 -11.28 -9.89
C ALA A 13 -12.72 -11.51 -8.70
N ALA A 14 -12.69 -10.64 -7.69
CA ALA A 14 -13.52 -10.75 -6.50
C ALA A 14 -14.93 -10.15 -6.65
N LEU A 15 -15.14 -9.21 -7.58
CA LEU A 15 -16.43 -8.54 -7.86
C LEU A 15 -17.67 -9.45 -7.95
N PRO A 16 -17.64 -10.63 -8.62
CA PRO A 16 -18.80 -11.52 -8.67
C PRO A 16 -19.10 -12.20 -7.31
N PHE A 17 -18.10 -12.34 -6.45
CA PHE A 17 -18.21 -13.02 -5.14
C PHE A 17 -18.41 -12.04 -3.98
N LEU A 18 -18.41 -10.74 -4.24
CA LEU A 18 -18.58 -9.71 -3.23
C LEU A 18 -20.06 -9.34 -3.03
N PRO A 19 -20.49 -9.13 -1.77
CA PRO A 19 -21.78 -8.53 -1.46
C PRO A 19 -21.92 -7.16 -2.11
N GLY A 20 -23.15 -6.67 -2.30
CA GLY A 20 -23.42 -5.38 -2.95
C GLY A 20 -22.66 -4.22 -2.32
N ASP A 21 -22.53 -4.26 -1.00
CA ASP A 21 -21.77 -3.32 -0.20
C ASP A 21 -20.61 -4.01 0.53
N VAL A 22 -19.46 -3.34 0.53
CA VAL A 22 -18.23 -3.80 1.16
C VAL A 22 -17.86 -2.87 2.32
N PRO A 23 -17.22 -3.40 3.37
CA PRO A 23 -16.85 -2.58 4.51
C PRO A 23 -15.80 -1.52 4.11
N ARG A 24 -16.06 -0.29 4.54
CA ARG A 24 -15.20 0.88 4.30
C ARG A 24 -14.49 1.32 5.58
N GLN A 25 -15.18 1.23 6.72
CA GLN A 25 -14.67 1.72 7.99
C GLN A 25 -14.91 0.69 9.09
N TRP A 26 -13.91 0.54 9.96
CA TRP A 26 -13.96 -0.30 11.13
C TRP A 26 -13.77 0.53 12.40
N ASN A 27 -14.32 0.05 13.50
CA ASN A 27 -14.07 0.54 14.84
C ASN A 27 -14.18 -0.63 15.81
N ASN A 28 -13.12 -0.90 16.59
CA ASN A 28 -13.07 -2.03 17.53
C ASN A 28 -13.42 -3.38 16.89
N GLY A 29 -12.97 -3.61 15.65
CA GLY A 29 -13.24 -4.84 14.90
C GLY A 29 -14.66 -4.96 14.30
N GLN A 30 -15.55 -3.99 14.51
CA GLN A 30 -16.86 -3.94 13.85
C GLN A 30 -16.87 -3.00 12.65
N VAL A 31 -17.67 -3.34 11.63
CA VAL A 31 -17.87 -2.50 10.45
C VAL A 31 -18.82 -1.36 10.81
N VAL A 32 -18.35 -0.11 10.71
CA VAL A 32 -19.13 1.10 11.03
C VAL A 32 -19.76 1.72 9.78
N ALA A 33 -19.10 1.57 8.64
CA ALA A 33 -19.60 2.08 7.37
C ALA A 33 -19.25 1.14 6.22
N THR A 34 -20.15 1.06 5.25
CA THR A 34 -19.97 0.30 4.01
C THR A 34 -19.93 1.25 2.80
N MET A 35 -19.49 0.72 1.67
CA MET A 35 -19.51 1.39 0.39
C MET A 35 -19.89 0.41 -0.73
N PRO A 36 -20.38 0.88 -1.88
CA PRO A 36 -20.68 0.01 -3.01
C PRO A 36 -19.43 -0.77 -3.43
N LYS A 37 -19.57 -2.06 -3.77
CA LYS A 37 -18.45 -2.93 -4.15
C LYS A 37 -17.62 -2.41 -5.33
N LEU A 38 -18.19 -1.58 -6.20
CA LEU A 38 -17.47 -0.94 -7.31
C LEU A 38 -16.41 0.06 -6.81
N CYS A 39 -16.58 0.63 -5.62
CA CYS A 39 -15.61 1.55 -5.02
C CYS A 39 -14.28 0.86 -4.66
N LEU A 40 -14.25 -0.47 -4.52
CA LEU A 40 -12.99 -1.21 -4.37
C LEU A 40 -12.05 -1.00 -5.56
N LEU A 41 -12.58 -0.87 -6.78
CA LEU A 41 -11.76 -0.61 -7.97
C LEU A 41 -11.09 0.77 -7.96
N LEU A 42 -11.56 1.70 -7.12
CA LEU A 42 -10.91 3.00 -6.95
C LEU A 42 -9.63 2.87 -6.11
N VAL A 43 -9.50 1.86 -5.25
CA VAL A 43 -8.32 1.65 -4.40
C VAL A 43 -7.03 1.50 -5.24
N PRO A 44 -6.94 0.60 -6.24
CA PRO A 44 -5.75 0.48 -7.08
C PRO A 44 -5.52 1.74 -7.95
N VAL A 45 -6.57 2.47 -8.33
CA VAL A 45 -6.45 3.74 -9.07
C VAL A 45 -5.85 4.83 -8.20
N ILE A 46 -6.33 4.98 -6.96
CA ILE A 46 -5.80 5.91 -5.97
C ILE A 46 -4.37 5.52 -5.63
N GLN A 47 -4.09 4.23 -5.42
CA GLN A 47 -2.75 3.72 -5.20
C GLN A 47 -1.83 4.11 -6.37
N LEU A 48 -2.24 3.91 -7.62
CA LEU A 48 -1.48 4.30 -8.80
C LEU A 48 -1.20 5.81 -8.82
N ALA A 49 -2.22 6.63 -8.58
CA ALA A 49 -2.12 8.09 -8.54
C ALA A 49 -1.15 8.55 -7.45
N VAL A 50 -1.30 8.07 -6.21
CA VAL A 50 -0.40 8.39 -5.10
C VAL A 50 1.02 7.96 -5.41
N THR A 51 1.21 6.74 -5.93
CA THR A 51 2.53 6.22 -6.29
C THR A 51 3.20 7.10 -7.37
N MET A 52 2.41 7.58 -8.35
CA MET A 52 2.90 8.48 -9.38
C MET A 52 3.25 9.86 -8.85
N THR A 53 2.37 10.47 -8.06
CA THR A 53 2.60 11.78 -7.44
C THR A 53 3.83 11.75 -6.53
N VAL A 54 3.96 10.68 -5.72
CA VAL A 54 5.15 10.45 -4.89
C VAL A 54 6.39 10.36 -5.79
N ARG A 55 6.34 9.59 -6.88
CA ARG A 55 7.48 9.44 -7.79
C ARG A 55 7.85 10.72 -8.53
N THR A 56 6.88 11.55 -8.92
CA THR A 56 7.14 12.83 -9.59
C THR A 56 7.70 13.87 -8.62
N VAL A 57 7.08 14.02 -7.44
CA VAL A 57 7.51 14.96 -6.41
C VAL A 57 8.89 14.58 -5.87
N LEU A 58 9.09 13.31 -5.48
CA LEU A 58 10.40 12.84 -5.03
C LEU A 58 11.41 12.79 -6.18
N GLY A 59 11.00 12.54 -7.41
CA GLY A 59 11.90 12.62 -8.58
C GLY A 59 12.50 14.01 -8.76
N ALA A 60 11.72 15.06 -8.50
CA ALA A 60 12.21 16.44 -8.50
C ALA A 60 13.18 16.73 -7.33
N GLN A 61 12.95 16.13 -6.15
CA GLN A 61 13.83 16.28 -4.99
C GLN A 61 15.11 15.44 -5.09
N VAL A 62 15.04 14.25 -5.66
CA VAL A 62 16.18 13.36 -5.90
C VAL A 62 17.18 13.99 -6.87
N LYS A 63 16.72 14.79 -7.84
CA LYS A 63 17.62 15.60 -8.68
C LYS A 63 18.50 16.56 -7.87
N LYS A 64 18.05 17.00 -6.69
CA LYS A 64 18.81 17.86 -5.77
C LYS A 64 19.67 17.06 -4.79
N ALA A 65 19.32 15.80 -4.53
CA ALA A 65 20.03 14.95 -3.56
C ALA A 65 19.91 13.45 -3.96
N PRO A 66 20.92 12.87 -4.63
CA PRO A 66 20.87 11.49 -5.13
C PRO A 66 20.81 10.43 -4.02
N ALA A 67 21.20 10.78 -2.79
CA ALA A 67 21.12 9.91 -1.61
C ALA A 67 19.67 9.50 -1.25
N LEU A 68 18.66 10.28 -1.66
CA LEU A 68 17.24 10.02 -1.38
C LEU A 68 16.58 9.02 -2.36
N THR A 69 17.30 8.58 -3.40
CA THR A 69 16.74 7.69 -4.43
C THR A 69 16.26 6.35 -3.83
N GLY A 70 16.98 5.81 -2.86
CA GLY A 70 16.60 4.58 -2.14
C GLY A 70 15.33 4.78 -1.32
N VAL A 71 15.25 5.87 -0.57
CA VAL A 71 14.10 6.22 0.29
C VAL A 71 12.83 6.41 -0.53
N ALA A 72 12.90 7.14 -1.65
CA ALA A 72 11.75 7.38 -2.52
C ALA A 72 11.15 6.08 -3.07
N ARG A 73 12.01 5.14 -3.48
CA ARG A 73 11.59 3.83 -4.01
C ARG A 73 10.97 2.96 -2.90
N VAL A 74 11.56 2.97 -1.70
CA VAL A 74 11.03 2.19 -0.57
C VAL A 74 9.69 2.77 -0.10
N LEU A 75 9.58 4.09 0.04
CA LEU A 75 8.33 4.76 0.41
C LEU A 75 7.20 4.45 -0.58
N SER A 76 7.47 4.57 -1.87
CA SER A 76 6.53 4.23 -2.94
C SER A 76 6.09 2.77 -2.88
N THR A 77 6.98 1.86 -2.51
CA THR A 77 6.68 0.43 -2.37
C THR A 77 5.86 0.17 -1.11
N VAL A 78 6.21 0.80 0.01
CA VAL A 78 5.49 0.70 1.28
C VAL A 78 4.04 1.14 1.14
N VAL A 79 3.80 2.31 0.51
CA VAL A 79 2.44 2.80 0.26
C VAL A 79 1.65 1.79 -0.58
N ALA A 80 2.25 1.25 -1.64
CA ALA A 80 1.60 0.25 -2.48
C ALA A 80 1.26 -1.05 -1.72
N VAL A 81 2.13 -1.50 -0.81
CA VAL A 81 1.89 -2.67 0.03
C VAL A 81 0.77 -2.40 1.03
N VAL A 82 0.78 -1.25 1.72
CA VAL A 82 -0.27 -0.90 2.69
C VAL A 82 -1.64 -0.83 2.00
N CYS A 83 -1.73 -0.24 0.81
CA CYS A 83 -2.96 -0.22 0.03
C CYS A 83 -3.44 -1.63 -0.37
N LEU A 84 -2.53 -2.51 -0.80
CA LEU A 84 -2.87 -3.91 -1.12
C LEU A 84 -3.32 -4.70 0.11
N VAL A 85 -2.68 -4.49 1.26
CA VAL A 85 -3.07 -5.12 2.53
C VAL A 85 -4.47 -4.65 2.91
N LEU A 86 -4.76 -3.36 2.78
CA LEU A 86 -6.10 -2.82 3.01
C LEU A 86 -7.14 -3.46 2.08
N GLU A 87 -6.84 -3.56 0.78
CA GLU A 87 -7.71 -4.21 -0.21
C GLU A 87 -7.96 -5.68 0.15
N ALA A 88 -6.92 -6.43 0.49
CA ALA A 88 -7.05 -7.81 0.95
C ALA A 88 -7.87 -7.93 2.24
N CYS A 89 -7.71 -7.01 3.19
CA CYS A 89 -8.53 -6.97 4.40
C CYS A 89 -10.01 -6.72 4.08
N ILE A 90 -10.32 -5.76 3.20
CA ILE A 90 -11.70 -5.49 2.76
C ILE A 90 -12.31 -6.76 2.15
N LEU A 91 -11.58 -7.43 1.25
CA LEU A 91 -12.03 -8.66 0.59
C LEU A 91 -12.28 -9.80 1.59
N LEU A 92 -11.33 -10.04 2.50
CA LEU A 92 -11.45 -11.09 3.51
C LEU A 92 -12.61 -10.82 4.47
N THR A 93 -12.79 -9.57 4.92
CA THR A 93 -13.93 -9.19 5.75
C THR A 93 -15.26 -9.32 4.99
N ALA A 94 -15.29 -8.97 3.71
CA ALA A 94 -16.48 -9.16 2.88
C ALA A 94 -16.85 -10.65 2.67
N TRP A 95 -15.88 -11.55 2.76
CA TRP A 95 -16.08 -13.01 2.82
C TRP A 95 -16.39 -13.54 4.23
N GLY A 96 -16.56 -12.66 5.21
CA GLY A 96 -16.93 -13.03 6.58
C GLY A 96 -15.76 -13.35 7.50
N ALA A 97 -14.50 -13.10 7.10
CA ALA A 97 -13.37 -13.25 7.99
C ALA A 97 -13.35 -12.13 9.05
N ALA A 98 -13.40 -12.52 10.32
CA ALA A 98 -13.22 -11.61 11.45
C ALA A 98 -11.72 -11.28 11.60
N LEU A 99 -11.29 -10.15 11.02
CA LEU A 99 -9.92 -9.67 11.09
C LEU A 99 -9.84 -8.38 11.90
N PRO A 100 -8.84 -8.22 12.79
CA PRO A 100 -8.55 -6.95 13.43
C PRO A 100 -7.85 -6.02 12.42
N VAL A 101 -8.63 -5.49 11.46
CA VAL A 101 -8.12 -4.69 10.33
C VAL A 101 -7.26 -3.51 10.80
N GLU A 102 -7.64 -2.87 11.90
CA GLU A 102 -6.88 -1.78 12.52
C GLU A 102 -5.47 -2.23 12.92
N GLY A 103 -5.36 -3.38 13.61
CA GLY A 103 -4.07 -3.93 14.03
C GLY A 103 -3.20 -4.37 12.85
N VAL A 104 -3.80 -4.96 11.82
CA VAL A 104 -3.09 -5.39 10.61
C VAL A 104 -2.56 -4.17 9.84
N LEU A 105 -3.38 -3.12 9.70
CA LEU A 105 -2.99 -1.90 8.99
C LEU A 105 -1.92 -1.13 9.76
N LEU A 106 -2.04 -1.04 11.10
CA LEU A 106 -1.02 -0.48 11.97
C LEU A 106 0.30 -1.26 11.86
N GLY A 107 0.25 -2.59 11.90
CA GLY A 107 1.43 -3.45 11.74
C GLY A 107 2.11 -3.23 10.38
N ALA A 108 1.33 -3.19 9.31
CA ALA A 108 1.84 -2.91 7.96
C ALA A 108 2.47 -1.52 7.85
N LEU A 109 1.87 -0.50 8.50
CA LEU A 109 2.39 0.86 8.51
C LEU A 109 3.68 0.98 9.34
N VAL A 110 3.74 0.36 10.52
CA VAL A 110 4.93 0.35 11.38
C VAL A 110 6.09 -0.34 10.68
N LEU A 111 5.87 -1.54 10.15
CA LEU A 111 6.88 -2.28 9.40
C LEU A 111 7.32 -1.50 8.16
N GLY A 112 6.36 -0.92 7.44
CA GLY A 112 6.62 -0.06 6.30
C GLY A 112 7.51 1.14 6.66
N GLY A 113 7.17 1.86 7.73
CA GLY A 113 7.97 2.98 8.24
C GLY A 113 9.39 2.56 8.64
N LEU A 114 9.53 1.40 9.28
CA LEU A 114 10.84 0.83 9.63
C LEU A 114 11.68 0.55 8.38
N CYS A 115 11.07 0.03 7.31
CA CYS A 115 11.74 -0.16 6.02
C CYS A 115 12.20 1.16 5.40
N VAL A 116 11.39 2.23 5.47
CA VAL A 116 11.77 3.55 4.96
C VAL A 116 12.97 4.11 5.74
N LEU A 117 12.98 3.97 7.07
CA LEU A 117 14.08 4.42 7.93
C LEU A 117 15.36 3.60 7.74
N ALA A 118 15.25 2.31 7.43
CA ALA A 118 16.39 1.43 7.14
C ALA A 118 16.96 1.61 5.73
N ALA A 119 16.16 2.13 4.78
CA ALA A 119 16.55 2.34 3.39
C ALA A 119 17.86 3.14 3.19
N PRO A 120 18.12 4.28 3.88
CA PRO A 120 19.37 5.01 3.72
C PRO A 120 20.59 4.22 4.22
N ILE A 121 20.47 3.51 5.35
CA ILE A 121 21.54 2.67 5.91
C ILE A 121 21.86 1.51 4.96
N ALA A 122 20.83 0.83 4.46
CA ALA A 122 20.99 -0.25 3.49
C ALA A 122 21.60 0.21 2.16
N CYS A 123 21.28 1.44 1.73
CA CYS A 123 21.90 2.06 0.56
C CYS A 123 23.38 2.37 0.80
N MET A 124 23.75 2.98 1.94
CA MET A 124 25.15 3.26 2.26
C MET A 124 26.00 1.99 2.36
N LEU A 125 25.50 0.95 3.05
CA LEU A 125 26.20 -0.34 3.15
C LEU A 125 26.41 -1.01 1.78
N ARG A 126 25.46 -0.84 0.86
CA ARG A 126 25.55 -1.41 -0.49
C ARG A 126 26.56 -0.65 -1.37
N ASP A 127 26.71 0.65 -1.17
CA ASP A 127 27.73 1.48 -1.84
C ASP A 127 29.14 1.09 -1.38
N MET A 128 29.34 0.94 -0.05
CA MET A 128 30.60 0.48 0.53
C MET A 128 31.04 -0.90 0.01
N LYS A 129 30.09 -1.81 -0.25
CA LYS A 129 30.38 -3.16 -0.76
C LYS A 129 30.72 -3.19 -2.25
N ARG A 130 30.44 -2.14 -3.01
CA ARG A 130 30.73 -2.04 -4.46
C ARG A 130 31.99 -1.26 -4.79
N GLY A 131 32.52 -0.49 -3.84
CA GLY A 131 33.71 0.37 -4.02
C GLY A 131 35.02 -0.21 -3.49
N GLY A 132 35.07 -1.50 -3.13
CA GLY A 132 36.29 -2.23 -2.76
C GLY A 132 36.55 -3.37 -3.73
#